data_AF-A0A1J3HXK0-F1
#
_entry.id   AF-A0A1J3HXK0-F1
#
_cell.length_a   1.000
_cell.length_b   1.000
_cell.length_c   1.000
_cell.angle_alpha   90.00
_cell.angle_beta   90.00
_cell.angle_gamma   90.00
#
_symmetry.space_group_name_H-M   'P 1'
#
loop_
_entity.id
_entity.type
_entity.pdbx_description
1 polymer ?
#
loop_
_entity_poly.entity_id
_entity_poly.type
_entity_poly.pdbx_seq_one_letter_code
_entity_poly.pdbx_strand_id
1 'polypeptide(L)'
;VEAAMDRAISARDELTRSSRNYTDCQKQAVLTDCIGLYEDTVMQLNRTLQGLPPKTGARKRCTDFDAQTWLSTALTNTETCRRGSSDFNVSDFITPIVSNTKISHLITDCLAVNGALLTTGNN
;
A
#
# COMPACT_ATOMS: atom_id res chain seq x y z
N VAL A 1 -0.53 8.72 -6.61
CA VAL A 1 -0.70 7.26 -6.77
C VAL A 1 0.57 6.59 -7.30
N GLU A 2 1.13 7.01 -8.45
CA GLU A 2 2.38 6.43 -9.01
C GLU A 2 3.52 6.38 -7.97
N ALA A 3 3.83 7.51 -7.32
CA ALA A 3 4.85 7.54 -6.27
C ALA A 3 4.56 6.57 -5.10
N ALA A 4 3.29 6.37 -4.71
CA ALA A 4 2.95 5.40 -3.67
C ALA A 4 3.17 3.96 -4.14
N MET A 5 2.90 3.68 -5.42
CA MET A 5 3.14 2.38 -6.03
C MET A 5 4.62 2.04 -6.08
N ASP A 6 5.48 2.97 -6.49
CA ASP A 6 6.93 2.76 -6.50
C ASP A 6 7.46 2.42 -5.10
N ARG A 7 6.95 3.10 -4.07
CA ARG A 7 7.31 2.83 -2.67
C ARG A 7 6.79 1.47 -2.19
N ALA A 8 5.60 1.05 -2.64
CA ALA A 8 5.06 -0.28 -2.34
C ALA A 8 5.91 -1.40 -2.93
N ILE A 9 6.33 -1.24 -4.20
CA ILE A 9 7.20 -2.18 -4.89
C ILE A 9 8.56 -2.26 -4.18
N SER A 10 9.17 -1.12 -3.88
CA SER A 10 10.45 -1.06 -3.15
C SER A 10 10.37 -1.76 -1.80
N ALA A 11 9.31 -1.53 -1.02
CA ALA A 11 9.11 -2.18 0.28
C ALA A 11 8.97 -3.71 0.14
N ARG A 12 8.13 -4.17 -0.80
CA ARG A 12 7.95 -5.60 -1.08
C ARG A 12 9.26 -6.28 -1.44
N ASP A 13 10.05 -5.65 -2.31
CA ASP A 13 11.31 -6.21 -2.80
C ASP A 13 12.35 -6.27 -1.67
N GLU A 14 12.41 -5.26 -0.79
CA GLU A 14 13.25 -5.27 0.41
C GLU A 14 12.85 -6.34 1.44
N LEU A 15 11.54 -6.51 1.68
CA LEU A 15 11.00 -7.59 2.53
C LEU A 15 11.38 -8.96 1.95
N THR A 16 11.18 -9.15 0.65
CA THR A 16 11.52 -10.39 -0.06
C THR A 16 13.01 -10.69 -0.03
N ARG A 17 13.88 -9.68 -0.17
CA ARG A 17 15.34 -9.86 -0.04
C ARG A 17 15.73 -10.26 1.38
N SER A 18 15.05 -9.71 2.38
CA SER A 18 15.34 -9.98 3.80
C SER A 18 14.94 -11.39 4.22
N SER A 19 13.95 -12.01 3.56
CA SER A 19 13.45 -13.35 3.92
C SER A 19 14.48 -14.46 3.82
N ARG A 20 15.50 -14.28 2.99
CA ARG A 20 16.61 -15.23 2.81
C ARG A 20 17.53 -15.36 4.02
N ASN A 21 17.39 -14.48 5.02
CA ASN A 21 18.31 -14.38 6.15
C ASN A 21 17.77 -14.95 7.47
N TYR A 22 16.55 -15.49 7.49
CA TYR A 22 15.90 -15.93 8.73
C TYR A 22 15.58 -17.42 8.74
N THR A 23 15.93 -18.08 9.85
CA THR A 23 15.59 -19.48 10.14
C THR A 23 14.51 -19.61 11.21
N ASP A 24 14.09 -18.48 11.81
CA ASP A 24 13.04 -18.42 12.81
C ASP A 24 11.65 -18.45 12.15
N CYS A 25 10.86 -19.46 12.50
CA CYS A 25 9.55 -19.69 11.89
C CYS A 25 8.57 -18.52 12.13
N GLN A 26 8.62 -17.86 13.28
CA GLN A 26 7.73 -16.74 13.60
C GLN A 26 8.09 -15.52 12.75
N LYS A 27 9.39 -15.20 12.65
CA LYS A 27 9.87 -14.11 11.78
C LYS A 27 9.52 -14.37 10.33
N GLN A 28 9.69 -15.61 9.87
CA GLN A 28 9.38 -16.00 8.51
C GLN A 28 7.88 -15.89 8.20
N ALA A 29 7.02 -16.28 9.13
CA ALA A 29 5.57 -16.14 8.98
C ALA A 29 5.16 -14.67 8.85
N VAL A 30 5.57 -13.82 9.79
CA VAL A 30 5.23 -12.38 9.75
C VAL A 30 5.79 -11.70 8.50
N LEU A 31 7.00 -12.09 8.07
CA LEU A 31 7.59 -11.55 6.85
C LEU A 31 6.81 -11.98 5.59
N THR A 32 6.37 -13.24 5.54
CA THR A 32 5.54 -13.75 4.44
C THR A 32 4.22 -13.01 4.36
N ASP A 33 3.56 -12.80 5.51
CA ASP A 33 2.32 -12.02 5.60
C ASP A 33 2.55 -10.58 5.12
N CYS A 34 3.63 -9.94 5.56
CA CYS A 34 3.98 -8.59 5.12
C CYS A 34 4.24 -8.52 3.60
N ILE A 35 4.94 -9.50 3.01
CA ILE A 35 5.15 -9.55 1.55
C ILE A 35 3.80 -9.61 0.82
N GLY A 36 2.90 -10.51 1.23
CA GLY A 36 1.56 -10.63 0.63
C GLY A 36 0.73 -9.34 0.77
N LEU A 37 0.76 -8.70 1.95
CA LEU A 37 0.07 -7.43 2.17
C LEU A 37 0.60 -6.31 1.26
N TYR A 38 1.90 -6.28 0.98
CA TYR A 38 2.48 -5.32 0.03
C TYR A 38 2.20 -5.67 -1.44
N GLU A 39 2.08 -6.95 -1.80
CA GLU A 39 1.57 -7.36 -3.11
C GLU A 39 0.13 -6.88 -3.33
N ASP A 40 -0.74 -7.08 -2.34
CA ASP A 40 -2.12 -6.58 -2.37
C ASP A 40 -2.14 -5.04 -2.41
N THR A 41 -1.25 -4.37 -1.67
CA THR A 41 -1.10 -2.90 -1.73
C THR A 41 -0.79 -2.44 -3.14
N VAL A 42 0.18 -3.07 -3.82
CA VAL A 42 0.50 -2.79 -5.22
C VAL A 42 -0.71 -3.03 -6.12
N MET A 43 -1.45 -4.12 -5.92
CA MET A 43 -2.65 -4.43 -6.68
C MET A 43 -3.72 -3.33 -6.55
N GLN A 44 -4.01 -2.88 -5.33
CA GLN A 44 -5.00 -1.83 -5.10
C GLN A 44 -4.56 -0.49 -5.71
N LEU A 45 -3.29 -0.11 -5.55
CA LEU A 45 -2.74 1.11 -6.16
C LEU A 45 -2.80 1.07 -7.69
N ASN A 46 -2.61 -0.12 -8.29
CA ASN A 46 -2.74 -0.32 -9.73
C ASN A 46 -4.19 -0.17 -10.20
N ARG A 47 -5.16 -0.72 -9.45
CA ARG A 47 -6.58 -0.48 -9.72
C ARG A 47 -6.92 1.00 -9.64
N THR A 48 -6.45 1.71 -8.61
CA THR A 48 -6.62 3.17 -8.49
C THR A 48 -6.06 3.89 -9.71
N LEU A 49 -4.82 3.58 -10.12
CA LEU A 49 -4.17 4.23 -11.27
C LEU A 49 -4.89 3.95 -12.59
N GLN A 50 -5.32 2.69 -12.82
CA GLN A 50 -6.10 2.33 -14.00
C GLN A 50 -7.47 3.00 -14.00
N GLY A 51 -8.04 3.21 -12.82
CA GLY A 51 -9.28 3.91 -12.59
C GLY A 51 -9.25 5.39 -12.98
N LEU A 52 -8.10 6.05 -12.89
CA LEU A 52 -7.95 7.46 -13.25
C LEU A 52 -8.20 7.70 -14.76
N PRO A 53 -8.71 8.88 -15.14
CA PRO A 53 -8.82 9.25 -16.54
C PRO A 53 -7.44 9.19 -17.21
N PRO A 54 -7.28 8.54 -18.36
CA PRO A 54 -6.03 8.60 -19.09
C PRO A 54 -5.77 10.05 -19.56
N LYS A 55 -4.49 10.42 -19.66
CA LYS A 55 -4.05 11.76 -20.07
C LYS A 55 -4.62 12.22 -21.43
N THR A 56 -5.11 11.28 -22.23
CA THR A 56 -5.71 11.51 -23.55
C THR A 56 -7.22 11.83 -23.51
N GLY A 57 -7.81 12.03 -22.33
CA GLY A 57 -9.18 12.53 -22.19
C GLY A 57 -10.29 11.48 -22.33
N ALA A 58 -9.97 10.19 -22.26
CA ALA A 58 -11.00 9.15 -22.25
C ALA A 58 -11.77 9.12 -20.92
N ARG A 59 -12.97 8.52 -20.93
CA ARG A 59 -13.79 8.37 -19.72
C ARG A 59 -13.07 7.59 -18.63
N LYS A 60 -13.33 7.99 -17.39
CA LYS A 60 -12.84 7.34 -16.17
C LYS A 60 -13.32 5.87 -16.14
N ARG A 61 -12.43 4.93 -15.78
CA ARG A 61 -12.74 3.48 -15.78
C ARG A 61 -13.36 2.99 -14.48
N CYS A 62 -13.31 3.79 -13.41
CA CYS A 62 -13.95 3.50 -12.12
C CYS A 62 -14.53 4.78 -11.51
N THR A 63 -15.31 4.67 -10.45
CA THR A 63 -15.81 5.84 -9.71
C THR A 63 -14.75 6.42 -8.78
N ASP A 64 -14.91 7.66 -8.30
CA ASP A 64 -14.08 8.18 -7.20
C ASP A 64 -14.28 7.36 -5.91
N PHE A 65 -15.45 6.75 -5.74
CA PHE A 65 -15.73 5.87 -4.59
C PHE A 65 -14.88 4.60 -4.65
N ASP A 66 -14.82 3.94 -5.80
CA ASP A 66 -13.95 2.76 -6.00
C ASP A 66 -12.48 3.10 -5.72
N ALA A 67 -12.02 4.25 -6.22
CA ALA A 67 -10.66 4.72 -5.98
C ALA A 67 -10.40 4.96 -4.48
N GLN A 68 -11.36 5.54 -3.75
CA GLN A 68 -11.27 5.75 -2.30
C GLN A 68 -11.21 4.42 -1.55
N THR A 69 -12.02 3.44 -1.95
CA THR A 69 -12.03 2.10 -1.36
C THR A 69 -10.67 1.43 -1.53
N TRP A 70 -10.14 1.39 -2.76
CA TRP A 70 -8.85 0.76 -3.03
C TRP A 70 -7.69 1.45 -2.30
N LEU A 71 -7.68 2.78 -2.23
CA LEU A 71 -6.68 3.52 -1.45
C LEU A 71 -6.79 3.21 0.05
N SER A 72 -8.00 3.05 0.58
CA SER A 72 -8.21 2.73 2.00
C SER A 72 -7.77 1.30 2.31
N THR A 73 -8.04 0.35 1.40
CA THR A 73 -7.54 -1.02 1.49
C THR A 73 -6.00 -1.04 1.43
N ALA A 74 -5.39 -0.29 0.51
CA ALA A 74 -3.93 -0.16 0.42
C ALA A 74 -3.33 0.35 1.73
N LEU A 75 -3.90 1.40 2.33
CA LEU A 75 -3.44 1.91 3.63
C LEU A 75 -3.59 0.86 4.73
N THR A 76 -4.75 0.17 4.78
CA THR A 76 -5.03 -0.87 5.76
C THR A 76 -3.99 -1.99 5.67
N ASN A 77 -3.65 -2.45 4.47
CA ASN A 77 -2.65 -3.49 4.28
C ASN A 77 -1.27 -3.08 4.82
N THR A 78 -0.83 -1.85 4.54
CA THR A 78 0.46 -1.33 5.06
C THR A 78 0.47 -1.26 6.59
N GLU A 79 -0.65 -0.87 7.20
CA GLU A 79 -0.80 -0.75 8.64
C GLU A 79 -0.92 -2.12 9.32
N THR A 80 -1.58 -3.10 8.69
CA THR A 80 -1.66 -4.49 9.16
C THR A 80 -0.29 -5.12 9.25
N CYS A 81 0.58 -4.96 8.23
CA CYS A 81 1.95 -5.46 8.30
C CYS A 81 2.73 -4.81 9.45
N ARG A 82 2.62 -3.47 9.59
CA ARG A 82 3.28 -2.72 10.67
C ARG A 82 2.83 -3.22 12.06
N ARG A 83 1.52 -3.34 12.29
CA ARG A 83 0.95 -3.80 13.56
C ARG A 83 1.30 -5.26 13.86
N GLY A 84 1.14 -6.16 12.89
CA GLY A 84 1.53 -7.56 13.04
C GLY A 84 2.99 -7.71 13.43
N SER A 85 3.88 -6.87 12.87
CA SER A 85 5.29 -6.88 13.27
C SER A 85 5.54 -6.44 14.72
N SER A 86 4.68 -5.59 15.27
CA SER A 86 4.72 -5.20 16.68
C SER A 86 4.15 -6.29 17.58
N ASP A 87 3.00 -6.85 17.21
CA ASP A 87 2.28 -7.86 18.00
C ASP A 87 3.12 -9.13 18.22
N PHE A 88 3.98 -9.47 17.25
CA PHE A 88 4.88 -10.63 17.33
C PHE A 88 6.31 -10.28 17.75
N ASN A 89 6.59 -9.05 18.20
CA ASN A 89 7.91 -8.59 18.66
C ASN A 89 9.03 -8.77 17.61
N VAL A 90 8.70 -8.44 16.36
CA VAL A 90 9.56 -8.57 15.18
C VAL A 90 9.73 -7.24 14.43
N SER A 91 9.38 -6.13 15.09
CA SER A 91 9.40 -4.78 14.52
C SER A 91 10.78 -4.34 14.06
N ASP A 92 11.86 -4.81 14.69
CA ASP A 92 13.22 -4.36 14.42
C ASP A 92 13.68 -4.61 12.97
N PHE A 93 13.10 -5.59 12.27
CA PHE A 93 13.44 -5.84 10.86
C PHE A 93 12.36 -5.39 9.87
N ILE A 94 11.08 -5.38 10.28
CA ILE A 94 9.99 -4.93 9.40
C ILE A 94 9.93 -3.40 9.37
N THR A 95 9.93 -2.75 10.53
CA THR A 95 9.67 -1.32 10.69
C THR A 95 10.63 -0.45 9.88
N PRO A 96 11.95 -0.70 9.87
CA PRO A 96 12.86 0.08 9.05
C PRO A 96 12.51 0.02 7.56
N ILE A 97 12.10 -1.14 7.05
CA ILE A 97 11.72 -1.31 5.64
C ILE A 97 10.44 -0.54 5.35
N VAL A 98 9.38 -0.78 6.14
CA VAL A 98 8.05 -0.19 5.86
C VAL A 98 8.01 1.32 6.13
N SER A 99 8.63 1.80 7.21
CA SER A 99 8.59 3.21 7.60
C SER A 99 9.50 4.09 6.72
N ASN A 100 10.65 3.59 6.26
CA ASN A 100 11.55 4.37 5.41
C ASN A 100 10.93 4.70 4.04
N THR A 101 10.00 3.87 3.56
CA THR A 101 9.34 4.11 2.27
C THR A 101 8.37 5.29 2.29
N LYS A 102 7.92 5.73 3.49
CA LYS A 102 6.88 6.75 3.67
C LYS A 102 5.58 6.45 2.90
N ILE A 103 5.34 5.18 2.56
CA ILE A 103 4.21 4.77 1.72
C ILE A 103 2.87 5.16 2.34
N SER A 104 2.70 4.96 3.64
CA SER A 104 1.44 5.27 4.34
C SER A 104 1.07 6.75 4.17
N HIS A 105 2.05 7.66 4.30
CA HIS A 105 1.84 9.09 4.07
C HIS A 105 1.39 9.39 2.64
N LEU A 106 2.06 8.79 1.65
CA LEU A 106 1.68 8.98 0.24
C LEU A 106 0.27 8.44 -0.07
N ILE A 107 -0.12 7.34 0.54
CA ILE A 107 -1.49 6.79 0.41
C ILE A 107 -2.49 7.73 1.09
N THR A 108 -2.18 8.25 2.29
CA THR A 108 -3.03 9.24 2.98
C THR A 108 -3.19 10.52 2.17
N ASP A 109 -2.13 11.04 1.54
CA ASP A 109 -2.23 12.18 0.63
C ASP A 109 -3.17 11.88 -0.55
N CYS A 110 -3.07 10.68 -1.14
CA CYS A 110 -3.97 10.25 -2.21
C CYS A 110 -5.44 10.15 -1.73
N LEU A 111 -5.67 9.65 -0.51
CA LEU A 111 -7.00 9.56 0.11
C LEU A 111 -7.62 10.94 0.32
N ALA A 112 -6.82 11.92 0.76
CA ALA A 112 -7.28 13.29 0.95
C ALA A 112 -7.70 13.94 -0.38
N VAL A 113 -6.89 13.80 -1.42
CA VAL A 113 -7.18 14.33 -2.75
C VAL A 113 -8.44 13.69 -3.35
N ASN A 114 -8.53 12.36 -3.35
CA ASN A 114 -9.69 11.66 -3.90
C ASN A 114 -10.96 11.90 -3.07
N GLY A 115 -10.83 12.08 -1.75
CA GLY A 115 -11.92 12.51 -0.88
C GLY A 115 -12.52 13.86 -1.27
N ALA A 116 -11.70 14.84 -1.68
CA ALA A 116 -12.20 16.12 -2.16
C ALA A 116 -13.00 15.96 -3.49
N LEU A 117 -12.57 15.06 -4.38
CA LEU A 117 -13.28 14.78 -5.63
C LEU A 117 -14.67 14.18 -5.39
N LEU A 118 -14.79 13.27 -4.41
CA LEU A 118 -16.08 12.71 -3.98
C LEU A 118 -17.08 13.79 -3.56
N THR A 119 -16.62 14.81 -2.83
CA THR A 119 -17.48 15.91 -2.39
C THR A 119 -17.87 16.86 -3.51
N THR A 120 -17.06 16.95 -4.57
CA THR A 120 -17.31 17.84 -5.71
C THR A 120 -18.32 17.25 -6.69
N GLY A 121 -18.34 15.92 -6.86
CA GLY A 121 -19.27 15.23 -7.77
C GLY A 121 -20.71 15.09 -7.26
N ASN A 122 -20.97 15.44 -5.99
CA ASN A 122 -22.30 15.39 -5.36
C ASN A 122 -23.00 16.76 -5.27
N ASN A 123 -22.37 17.82 -5.78
CA ASN A 123 -22.91 19.19 -5.86
C ASN A 123 -23.23 19.56 -7.32
#